data_AF-A0A094HU48-F1
#
_entry.id   AF-A0A094HU48-F1
#
_cell.length_a   1.000
_cell.length_b   1.000
_cell.length_c   1.000
_cell.angle_alpha   90.00
_cell.angle_beta   90.00
_cell.angle_gamma   90.00
#
_symmetry.space_group_name_H-M   'P 1'
#
loop_
_entity.id
_entity.type
_entity.pdbx_description
1 polymer ?
#
loop_
_entity_poly.entity_id
_entity_poly.type
_entity_poly.pdbx_seq_one_letter_code
_entity_poly.pdbx_strand_id
1 'polypeptide(L)'
;MSSSSQPAFSRPPLPDLPEGKTSVLLRTPLPTPVLPDSSTLSFTVHGRIHIAAPPTTVLRALLDTASWPRWNTFIPAAEIHSRGTPVTSLAGSADLLGIGAKFTMCVNMGGKSEAERGPVEKLRKSNEFLSLVEELVPEREEGRRGWRMAWNADGHFMLRGDRVQEIVETEEGCEYVTWESFGGLMAPVVRLAVGAGLVDRFADQGRDLKAWCEGEGKGE
;
A
#
# COMPACT_ATOMS: atom_id res chain seq x y z
N MET A 1 14.08 -3.08 32.47
CA MET A 1 14.12 -2.52 31.10
C MET A 1 12.67 -2.44 30.63
N SER A 2 12.03 -1.27 30.74
CA SER A 2 10.66 -1.10 30.25
C SER A 2 10.69 -1.13 28.74
N SER A 3 10.12 -2.18 28.16
CA SER A 3 9.67 -2.17 26.77
C SER A 3 8.63 -1.06 26.65
N SER A 4 9.01 0.09 26.09
CA SER A 4 8.03 1.08 25.67
C SER A 4 7.31 0.46 24.46
N SER A 5 6.17 -0.19 24.71
CA SER A 5 5.25 -0.54 23.63
C SER A 5 4.93 0.76 22.90
N GLN A 6 5.38 0.90 21.65
CA GLN A 6 4.86 1.96 20.80
C GLN A 6 3.33 1.88 20.85
N PRO A 7 2.62 3.00 21.05
CA PRO A 7 1.17 2.97 21.03
C PRO A 7 0.73 2.36 19.69
N ALA A 8 -0.02 1.27 19.76
CA ALA A 8 -0.51 0.58 18.58
C ALA A 8 -1.35 1.57 17.76
N PHE A 9 -0.89 1.87 16.54
CA PHE A 9 -1.60 2.75 15.63
C PHE A 9 -3.02 2.21 15.43
N SER A 10 -4.01 3.07 15.58
CA SER A 10 -5.42 2.71 15.40
C SER A 10 -5.94 3.29 14.11
N ARG A 11 -6.58 2.45 13.28
CA ARG A 11 -7.22 2.86 12.02
C ARG A 11 -8.12 4.07 12.29
N PRO A 12 -7.93 5.20 11.59
CA PRO A 12 -8.85 6.33 11.69
C PRO A 12 -10.19 5.98 11.03
N PRO A 13 -11.29 6.68 11.33
CA PRO A 13 -12.52 6.55 10.56
C PRO A 13 -12.22 6.82 9.08
N LEU A 14 -12.47 5.82 8.22
CA LEU A 14 -12.24 5.92 6.79
C LEU A 14 -13.54 6.37 6.12
N PRO A 15 -13.52 7.44 5.31
CA PRO A 15 -14.71 7.90 4.62
C PRO A 15 -15.15 6.89 3.56
N ASP A 16 -16.46 6.82 3.31
CA ASP A 16 -16.97 6.04 2.20
C ASP A 16 -16.51 6.62 0.85
N LEU A 17 -16.32 5.72 -0.10
CA LEU A 17 -15.99 6.10 -1.47
C LEU A 17 -17.25 6.55 -2.22
N PRO A 18 -17.15 7.57 -3.10
CA PRO A 18 -18.24 7.90 -4.01
C PRO A 18 -18.66 6.69 -4.86
N GLU A 19 -19.94 6.64 -5.23
CA GLU A 19 -20.48 5.54 -6.05
C GLU A 19 -19.66 5.31 -7.32
N GLY A 20 -19.33 4.04 -7.59
CA GLY A 20 -18.54 3.64 -8.75
C GLY A 20 -17.05 3.99 -8.71
N LYS A 21 -16.55 4.53 -7.58
CA LYS A 21 -15.12 4.81 -7.39
C LYS A 21 -14.48 3.81 -6.43
N THR A 22 -13.26 3.37 -6.77
CA THR A 22 -12.42 2.52 -5.90
C THR A 22 -11.29 3.30 -5.23
N SER A 23 -11.11 4.59 -5.58
CA SER A 23 -10.17 5.50 -4.95
C SER A 23 -10.65 6.96 -5.00
N VAL A 24 -10.17 7.76 -4.06
CA VAL A 24 -10.51 9.19 -3.93
C VAL A 24 -9.36 9.99 -3.32
N LEU A 25 -9.30 11.28 -3.65
CA LEU A 25 -8.44 12.26 -2.99
C LEU A 25 -9.19 12.87 -1.79
N LEU A 26 -8.62 12.74 -0.59
CA LEU A 26 -9.12 13.37 0.62
C LEU A 26 -8.34 14.66 0.91
N ARG A 27 -9.09 15.75 1.09
CA ARG A 27 -8.53 17.07 1.46
C ARG A 27 -8.22 17.17 2.95
N THR A 28 -9.01 16.49 3.77
CA THR A 28 -8.70 16.26 5.19
C THR A 28 -7.82 15.01 5.24
N PRO A 29 -6.52 15.15 5.48
CA PRO A 29 -5.61 14.01 5.45
C PRO A 29 -5.85 13.08 6.65
N LEU A 30 -5.60 11.80 6.43
CA LEU A 30 -5.71 10.76 7.45
C LEU A 30 -4.35 10.52 8.11
N PRO A 31 -4.31 10.26 9.43
CA PRO A 31 -3.08 9.88 10.11
C PRO A 31 -2.61 8.51 9.64
N THR A 32 -1.31 8.27 9.84
CA THR A 32 -0.62 7.01 9.51
C THR A 32 0.40 6.70 10.61
N PRO A 33 0.94 5.47 10.72
CA PRO A 33 1.89 5.11 11.77
C PRO A 33 3.12 6.03 11.85
N VAL A 34 3.68 6.42 10.70
CA VAL A 34 4.87 7.28 10.63
C VAL A 34 4.50 8.76 10.60
N LEU A 35 3.32 9.12 10.07
CA LEU A 35 2.81 10.49 10.05
C LEU A 35 1.51 10.61 10.88
N PRO A 36 1.58 10.61 12.22
CA PRO A 36 0.41 10.58 13.09
C PRO A 36 -0.29 11.95 13.22
N ASP A 37 0.43 13.07 13.04
CA ASP A 37 -0.13 14.41 13.14
C ASP A 37 -0.68 14.88 11.79
N SER A 38 -2.01 14.79 11.64
CA SER A 38 -2.70 15.18 10.41
C SER A 38 -2.59 16.67 10.07
N SER A 39 -2.25 17.54 11.03
CA SER A 39 -2.06 18.98 10.76
C SER A 39 -0.81 19.27 9.91
N THR A 40 0.13 18.32 9.85
CA THR A 40 1.36 18.41 9.06
C THR A 40 1.24 17.82 7.65
N LEU A 41 0.08 17.25 7.34
CA LEU A 41 -0.21 16.54 6.10
C LEU A 41 -0.95 17.45 5.11
N SER A 42 -0.74 17.22 3.81
CA SER A 42 -1.37 18.02 2.76
C SER A 42 -2.61 17.37 2.15
N PHE A 43 -2.58 16.05 1.97
CA PHE A 43 -3.68 15.26 1.43
C PHE A 43 -3.46 13.77 1.66
N THR A 44 -4.52 13.00 1.43
CA THR A 44 -4.47 11.55 1.42
C THR A 44 -5.12 11.02 0.15
N VAL A 45 -4.54 9.99 -0.45
CA VAL A 45 -5.25 9.17 -1.45
C VAL A 45 -5.75 7.94 -0.71
N HIS A 46 -7.05 7.67 -0.80
CA HIS A 46 -7.69 6.53 -0.16
C HIS A 46 -8.31 5.64 -1.23
N GLY A 47 -8.18 4.32 -1.09
CA GLY A 47 -8.86 3.34 -1.93
C GLY A 47 -9.40 2.16 -1.12
N ARG A 48 -10.42 1.51 -1.68
CA ARG A 48 -11.11 0.35 -1.12
C ARG A 48 -11.63 -0.51 -2.26
N ILE A 49 -11.46 -1.82 -2.15
CA ILE A 49 -12.03 -2.78 -3.09
C ILE A 49 -12.23 -4.14 -2.40
N HIS A 50 -13.32 -4.83 -2.73
CA HIS A 50 -13.52 -6.21 -2.34
C HIS A 50 -12.78 -7.16 -3.29
N ILE A 51 -12.10 -8.16 -2.74
CA ILE A 51 -11.35 -9.18 -3.47
C ILE A 51 -11.84 -10.55 -3.01
N ALA A 52 -12.35 -11.35 -3.94
CA ALA A 52 -12.84 -12.71 -3.73
C ALA A 52 -11.67 -13.72 -3.63
N ALA A 53 -10.78 -13.47 -2.67
CA ALA A 53 -9.62 -14.29 -2.34
C ALA A 53 -9.33 -14.23 -0.83
N PRO A 54 -8.63 -15.21 -0.26
CA PRO A 54 -8.20 -15.16 1.13
C PRO A 54 -7.29 -13.94 1.41
N PRO A 55 -7.39 -13.30 2.59
CA PRO A 55 -6.51 -12.19 2.95
C PRO A 55 -5.01 -12.49 2.81
N THR A 56 -4.59 -13.73 3.10
CA THR A 56 -3.20 -14.18 2.99
C THR A 56 -2.70 -14.21 1.54
N THR A 57 -3.58 -14.51 0.58
CA THR A 57 -3.27 -14.44 -0.86
C THR A 57 -2.98 -13.00 -1.27
N VAL A 58 -3.81 -12.05 -0.82
CA VAL A 58 -3.64 -10.62 -1.10
C VAL A 58 -2.36 -10.09 -0.45
N LEU A 59 -2.12 -10.44 0.83
CA LEU A 59 -0.89 -10.05 1.53
C LEU A 59 0.36 -10.59 0.83
N ARG A 60 0.36 -11.86 0.41
CA ARG A 60 1.48 -12.45 -0.31
C ARG A 60 1.75 -11.71 -1.62
N ALA A 61 0.72 -11.43 -2.41
CA ALA A 61 0.88 -10.68 -3.67
C ALA A 61 1.49 -9.29 -3.44
N LEU A 62 1.07 -8.58 -2.38
CA LEU A 62 1.63 -7.28 -2.02
C LEU A 62 3.10 -7.37 -1.57
N LEU A 63 3.53 -8.46 -0.93
CA LEU A 63 4.92 -8.61 -0.47
C LEU A 63 5.84 -9.27 -1.50
N ASP A 64 5.29 -10.01 -2.47
CA ASP A 64 6.02 -10.67 -3.54
C ASP A 64 6.33 -9.74 -4.71
N THR A 65 7.37 -8.93 -4.55
CA THR A 65 7.85 -8.02 -5.60
C THR A 65 8.23 -8.71 -6.91
N ALA A 66 8.56 -10.01 -6.91
CA ALA A 66 8.89 -10.73 -8.13
C ALA A 66 7.66 -10.99 -9.00
N SER A 67 6.46 -11.03 -8.39
CA SER A 67 5.19 -11.15 -9.12
C SER A 67 4.70 -9.84 -9.73
N TRP A 68 5.13 -8.68 -9.19
CA TRP A 68 4.60 -7.37 -9.59
C TRP A 68 4.65 -7.07 -11.09
N PRO A 69 5.71 -7.44 -11.85
CA PRO A 69 5.71 -7.22 -13.29
C PRO A 69 4.56 -7.89 -14.05
N ARG A 70 3.95 -8.95 -13.49
CA ARG A 70 2.87 -9.71 -14.13
C ARG A 70 1.50 -9.09 -13.93
N TRP A 71 1.31 -8.31 -12.86
CA TRP A 71 -0.02 -7.81 -12.50
C TRP A 71 -0.05 -6.30 -12.23
N ASN A 72 0.96 -5.72 -11.59
CA ASN A 72 0.88 -4.35 -11.08
C ASN A 72 1.27 -3.31 -12.14
N THR A 73 0.28 -2.77 -12.86
CA THR A 73 0.54 -1.76 -13.90
C THR A 73 1.04 -0.42 -13.35
N PHE A 74 0.75 -0.13 -12.07
CA PHE A 74 1.22 1.07 -11.38
C PHE A 74 2.68 0.95 -10.95
N ILE A 75 3.06 -0.17 -10.35
CA ILE A 75 4.42 -0.45 -9.87
C ILE A 75 4.92 -1.76 -10.49
N PRO A 76 5.31 -1.74 -11.78
CA PRO A 76 5.66 -2.95 -12.52
C PRO A 76 7.00 -3.58 -12.12
N ALA A 77 7.79 -2.96 -11.25
CA ALA A 77 9.05 -3.54 -10.78
C ALA A 77 9.51 -2.90 -9.46
N ALA A 78 10.27 -3.67 -8.68
CA ALA A 78 11.01 -3.17 -7.53
C ALA A 78 12.43 -3.72 -7.49
N GLU A 79 13.36 -2.90 -7.03
CA GLU A 79 14.73 -3.30 -6.73
C GLU A 79 14.90 -3.43 -5.22
N ILE A 80 15.29 -4.62 -4.75
CA ILE A 80 15.39 -4.91 -3.32
C ILE A 80 16.84 -4.67 -2.86
N HIS A 81 17.03 -3.74 -1.92
CA HIS A 81 18.33 -3.43 -1.31
C HIS A 81 18.54 -4.19 0.00
N SER A 82 17.44 -4.44 0.72
CA SER A 82 17.40 -5.25 1.94
C SER A 82 16.02 -5.88 2.05
N ARG A 83 15.96 -7.19 2.32
CA ARG A 83 14.69 -7.92 2.46
C ARG A 83 13.99 -7.74 3.80
N GLY A 84 14.70 -7.28 4.83
CA GLY A 84 14.14 -7.16 6.18
C GLY A 84 13.89 -8.52 6.85
N THR A 85 13.12 -8.50 7.93
CA THR A 85 12.76 -9.67 8.73
C THR A 85 11.52 -10.36 8.15
N PRO A 86 11.56 -11.67 7.87
CA PRO A 86 10.42 -12.41 7.33
C PRO A 86 9.14 -12.25 8.15
N VAL A 87 8.00 -12.16 7.46
CA VAL A 87 6.67 -12.05 8.06
C VAL A 87 6.22 -13.42 8.56
N THR A 88 6.42 -13.71 9.84
CA THR A 88 6.16 -15.04 10.44
C THR A 88 4.71 -15.50 10.35
N SER A 89 3.75 -14.58 10.23
CA SER A 89 2.33 -14.91 10.02
C SER A 89 2.00 -15.39 8.60
N LEU A 90 2.97 -15.36 7.67
CA LEU A 90 2.84 -15.83 6.30
C LEU A 90 3.86 -16.95 6.03
N ALA A 91 3.38 -18.17 5.81
CA ALA A 91 4.26 -19.32 5.55
C ALA A 91 5.10 -19.10 4.27
N GLY A 92 6.39 -19.46 4.27
CA GLY A 92 7.25 -19.32 3.10
C GLY A 92 7.59 -17.86 2.75
N SER A 93 7.58 -16.94 3.71
CA SER A 93 7.86 -15.51 3.48
C SER A 93 9.36 -15.16 3.34
N ALA A 94 10.25 -16.13 3.19
CA ALA A 94 11.71 -15.88 3.21
C ALA A 94 12.17 -15.02 2.03
N ASP A 95 11.57 -15.21 0.86
CA ASP A 95 11.87 -14.46 -0.37
C ASP A 95 10.95 -13.26 -0.60
N LEU A 96 10.01 -13.02 0.31
CA LEU A 96 9.09 -11.88 0.26
C LEU A 96 9.73 -10.64 0.92
N LEU A 97 9.12 -9.47 0.71
CA LEU A 97 9.45 -8.31 1.52
C LEU A 97 9.08 -8.57 2.99
N GLY A 98 10.03 -8.29 3.88
CA GLY A 98 9.90 -8.41 5.32
C GLY A 98 9.96 -7.06 6.03
N ILE A 99 9.64 -7.06 7.32
CA ILE A 99 9.66 -5.84 8.15
C ILE A 99 11.09 -5.28 8.19
N GLY A 100 11.24 -4.00 7.87
CA GLY A 100 12.54 -3.35 7.73
C GLY A 100 13.17 -3.46 6.34
N ALA A 101 12.45 -4.00 5.36
CA ALA A 101 12.92 -4.04 3.98
C ALA A 101 13.17 -2.62 3.44
N LYS A 102 14.21 -2.49 2.61
CA LYS A 102 14.54 -1.28 1.87
C LYS A 102 14.53 -1.62 0.39
N PHE A 103 13.75 -0.91 -0.41
CA PHE A 103 13.58 -1.23 -1.81
C PHE A 103 13.21 0.02 -2.60
N THR A 104 13.45 -0.02 -3.92
CA THR A 104 13.11 1.06 -4.83
C THR A 104 11.99 0.61 -5.76
N MET A 105 10.84 1.28 -5.70
CA MET A 105 9.73 1.07 -6.62
C MET A 105 9.96 1.78 -7.96
N CYS A 106 9.62 1.13 -9.06
CA CYS A 106 9.56 1.72 -10.39
C CYS A 106 8.11 2.14 -10.68
N VAL A 107 7.82 3.44 -10.61
CA VAL A 107 6.46 3.98 -10.60
C VAL A 107 6.02 4.47 -11.98
N ASN A 108 4.99 3.83 -12.54
CA ASN A 108 4.37 4.19 -13.81
C ASN A 108 3.27 5.25 -13.61
N MET A 109 3.66 6.48 -13.24
CA MET A 109 2.69 7.57 -13.01
C MET A 109 1.82 7.89 -14.23
N GLY A 110 2.32 7.62 -15.44
CA GLY A 110 1.58 7.87 -16.68
C GLY A 110 0.45 6.89 -16.96
N GLY A 111 0.36 5.76 -16.25
CA GLY A 111 -0.66 4.72 -16.50
C GLY A 111 -0.58 4.10 -17.89
N LYS A 112 0.56 4.25 -18.57
CA LYS A 112 0.76 3.77 -19.93
C LYS A 112 1.00 2.26 -19.94
N SER A 113 0.59 1.60 -21.02
CA SER A 113 0.90 0.20 -21.26
C SER A 113 2.41 -0.05 -21.33
N GLU A 114 2.85 -1.30 -21.21
CA GLU A 114 4.27 -1.66 -21.32
C GLU A 114 4.88 -1.19 -22.66
N ALA A 115 4.14 -1.40 -23.76
CA ALA A 115 4.54 -0.99 -25.10
C ALA A 115 4.76 0.54 -25.22
N GLU A 116 3.95 1.34 -24.54
CA GLU A 116 3.97 2.81 -24.65
C GLU A 116 4.83 3.48 -23.58
N ARG A 117 4.96 2.89 -22.39
CA ARG A 117 5.71 3.48 -21.28
C ARG A 117 7.22 3.31 -21.47
N GLY A 118 7.64 2.31 -22.24
CA GLY A 118 9.05 1.94 -22.42
C GLY A 118 9.66 1.23 -21.20
N PRO A 119 11.01 1.16 -21.12
CA PRO A 119 11.71 0.35 -20.11
C PRO A 119 11.42 0.74 -18.63
N VAL A 120 11.47 -0.24 -17.69
CA VAL A 120 11.29 -0.02 -16.22
C VAL A 120 12.32 0.94 -15.64
N GLU A 121 13.50 1.01 -16.25
CA GLU A 121 14.65 1.81 -15.82
C GLU A 121 14.40 3.31 -15.97
N LYS A 122 13.53 3.69 -16.92
CA LYS A 122 13.16 5.09 -17.19
C LYS A 122 12.00 5.59 -16.33
N LEU A 123 11.35 4.72 -15.55
CA LEU A 123 10.29 5.14 -14.65
C LEU A 123 10.80 5.98 -13.49
N ARG A 124 9.89 6.77 -12.91
CA ARG A 124 10.14 7.43 -11.64
C ARG A 124 10.50 6.38 -10.60
N LYS A 125 11.58 6.62 -9.87
CA LYS A 125 12.01 5.77 -8.76
C LYS A 125 11.50 6.36 -7.45
N SER A 126 10.99 5.51 -6.58
CA SER A 126 10.61 5.87 -5.20
C SER A 126 11.32 4.93 -4.23
N ASN A 127 12.04 5.48 -3.27
CA ASN A 127 12.74 4.68 -2.26
C ASN A 127 11.82 4.47 -1.08
N GLU A 128 11.56 3.21 -0.77
CA GLU A 128 10.58 2.78 0.20
C GLU A 128 11.22 1.98 1.34
N PHE A 129 10.57 2.05 2.49
CA PHE A 129 10.88 1.24 3.66
C PHE A 129 9.61 0.56 4.17
N LEU A 130 9.61 -0.78 4.26
CA LEU A 130 8.50 -1.54 4.83
C LEU A 130 8.58 -1.45 6.37
N SER A 131 7.79 -0.57 6.96
CA SER A 131 7.88 -0.22 8.38
C SER A 131 7.07 -1.14 9.29
N LEU A 132 5.99 -1.73 8.76
CA LEU A 132 5.05 -2.52 9.55
C LEU A 132 4.45 -3.66 8.72
N VAL A 133 4.34 -4.84 9.33
CA VAL A 133 3.41 -5.90 8.94
C VAL A 133 2.89 -6.54 10.23
N GLU A 134 1.59 -6.47 10.49
CA GLU A 134 0.97 -6.99 11.72
C GLU A 134 -0.36 -7.69 11.39
N GLU A 135 -0.72 -8.71 12.18
CA GLU A 135 -2.06 -9.29 12.15
C GLU A 135 -3.00 -8.35 12.92
N LEU A 136 -4.14 -8.02 12.33
CA LEU A 136 -5.17 -7.23 12.99
C LEU A 136 -5.82 -8.10 14.08
N VAL A 137 -5.92 -7.54 15.28
CA VAL A 137 -6.46 -8.28 16.43
C VAL A 137 -7.95 -8.55 16.20
N PRO A 138 -8.41 -9.82 16.29
CA PRO A 138 -9.80 -10.20 16.00
C PRO A 138 -10.84 -9.35 16.74
N GLU A 139 -10.59 -8.94 17.98
CA GLU A 139 -11.52 -8.08 18.74
C GLU A 139 -11.83 -6.75 18.04
N ARG A 140 -10.88 -6.18 17.27
CA ARG A 140 -11.07 -4.93 16.52
C ARG A 140 -11.89 -5.11 15.25
N GLU A 141 -11.85 -6.29 14.66
CA GLU A 141 -12.51 -6.60 13.39
C GLU A 141 -13.70 -7.56 13.61
N GLU A 142 -14.33 -7.53 14.79
CA GLU A 142 -15.53 -8.32 15.12
C GLU A 142 -15.31 -9.85 15.01
N GLY A 143 -14.11 -10.29 15.34
CA GLY A 143 -13.66 -11.67 15.24
C GLY A 143 -13.03 -12.03 13.89
N ARG A 144 -13.06 -11.13 12.90
CA ARG A 144 -12.50 -11.37 11.56
C ARG A 144 -10.98 -11.28 11.56
N ARG A 145 -10.35 -12.12 10.76
CA ARG A 145 -8.89 -12.08 10.60
C ARG A 145 -8.50 -11.01 9.60
N GLY A 146 -7.33 -10.42 9.79
CA GLY A 146 -6.83 -9.43 8.86
C GLY A 146 -5.37 -9.09 9.08
N TRP A 147 -4.81 -8.31 8.16
CA TRP A 147 -3.44 -7.84 8.23
C TRP A 147 -3.38 -6.35 7.95
N ARG A 148 -2.44 -5.67 8.59
CA ARG A 148 -2.01 -4.32 8.24
C ARG A 148 -0.56 -4.36 7.81
N MET A 149 -0.25 -3.65 6.76
CA MET A 149 1.12 -3.31 6.41
C MET A 149 1.25 -1.82 6.13
N ALA A 150 2.43 -1.27 6.38
CA ALA A 150 2.75 0.10 6.01
C ALA A 150 4.15 0.20 5.43
N TRP A 151 4.29 0.95 4.35
CA TRP A 151 5.60 1.38 3.86
C TRP A 151 5.61 2.88 3.67
N ASN A 152 6.79 3.47 3.82
CA ASN A 152 6.96 4.91 3.73
C ASN A 152 8.05 5.29 2.74
N ALA A 153 7.77 6.36 1.99
CA ALA A 153 8.68 6.99 1.06
C ALA A 153 9.45 8.11 1.78
N ASP A 154 10.77 7.94 1.95
CA ASP A 154 11.63 8.94 2.59
C ASP A 154 12.23 9.89 1.54
N GLY A 155 11.47 10.94 1.19
CA GLY A 155 12.00 12.13 0.51
C GLY A 155 12.43 13.23 1.49
N HIS A 156 12.81 12.85 2.72
CA HIS A 156 13.20 13.73 3.81
C HIS A 156 12.17 14.83 4.09
N PHE A 157 12.57 16.09 4.29
CA PHE A 157 11.63 17.18 4.57
C PHE A 157 10.82 17.64 3.33
N MET A 158 11.21 17.18 2.13
CA MET A 158 10.69 17.73 0.89
C MET A 158 9.36 17.09 0.47
N LEU A 159 9.29 15.76 0.48
CA LEU A 159 8.06 15.00 0.24
C LEU A 159 8.14 13.69 1.02
N ARG A 160 7.19 13.49 1.94
CA ARG A 160 7.03 12.24 2.68
C ARG A 160 5.73 11.60 2.25
N GLY A 161 5.75 10.29 2.05
CA GLY A 161 4.56 9.46 1.92
C GLY A 161 4.61 8.38 2.99
N ASP A 162 3.48 8.09 3.63
CA ASP A 162 3.30 6.88 4.43
C ASP A 162 2.03 6.20 3.94
N ARG A 163 2.16 4.98 3.43
CA ARG A 163 1.08 4.21 2.84
C ARG A 163 0.73 3.05 3.74
N VAL A 164 -0.50 3.07 4.23
CA VAL A 164 -1.10 1.97 4.98
C VAL A 164 -1.98 1.15 4.06
N GLN A 165 -1.95 -0.16 4.27
CA GLN A 165 -2.75 -1.14 3.57
C GLN A 165 -3.29 -2.13 4.59
N GLU A 166 -4.58 -2.40 4.53
CA GLU A 166 -5.22 -3.36 5.39
C GLU A 166 -6.06 -4.32 4.55
N ILE A 167 -6.06 -5.57 4.99
CA ILE A 167 -6.74 -6.67 4.33
C ILE A 167 -7.54 -7.37 5.41
N VAL A 168 -8.86 -7.25 5.37
CA VAL A 168 -9.75 -7.80 6.40
C VAL A 168 -10.67 -8.84 5.77
N GLU A 169 -10.81 -9.98 6.40
CA GLU A 169 -11.69 -11.06 5.97
C GLU A 169 -13.15 -10.59 5.85
N THR A 170 -13.88 -11.18 4.91
CA THR A 170 -15.31 -11.00 4.66
C THR A 170 -15.90 -12.35 4.26
N GLU A 171 -17.22 -12.48 4.22
CA GLU A 171 -17.87 -13.75 3.87
C GLU A 171 -17.47 -14.30 2.49
N GLU A 172 -17.20 -13.40 1.52
CA GLU A 172 -16.90 -13.76 0.12
C GLU A 172 -15.42 -13.63 -0.25
N GLY A 173 -14.53 -13.34 0.73
CA GLY A 173 -13.11 -13.11 0.49
C GLY A 173 -12.52 -12.12 1.48
N CYS A 174 -12.04 -10.96 0.99
CA CYS A 174 -11.53 -9.90 1.85
C CYS A 174 -11.83 -8.49 1.31
N GLU A 175 -11.88 -7.52 2.22
CA GLU A 175 -11.80 -6.10 1.88
C GLU A 175 -10.33 -5.66 1.90
N TYR A 176 -9.84 -5.16 0.76
CA TYR A 176 -8.57 -4.45 0.68
C TYR A 176 -8.81 -2.95 0.77
N VAL A 177 -8.18 -2.34 1.76
CA VAL A 177 -8.21 -0.91 2.03
C VAL A 177 -6.80 -0.37 1.95
N THR A 178 -6.61 0.78 1.32
CA THR A 178 -5.34 1.48 1.32
C THR A 178 -5.53 2.97 1.50
N TRP A 179 -4.60 3.62 2.20
CA TRP A 179 -4.48 5.06 2.15
C TRP A 179 -3.02 5.47 2.24
N GLU A 180 -2.65 6.48 1.45
CA GLU A 180 -1.34 7.09 1.53
C GLU A 180 -1.47 8.58 1.81
N SER A 181 -0.82 9.02 2.87
CA SER A 181 -0.83 10.40 3.29
C SER A 181 0.48 11.08 2.96
N PHE A 182 0.38 12.27 2.37
CA PHE A 182 1.53 13.03 1.89
C PHE A 182 1.77 14.27 2.74
N GLY A 183 3.02 14.46 3.17
CA GLY A 183 3.48 15.61 3.95
C GLY A 183 4.78 16.21 3.39
N GLY A 184 5.22 17.31 3.99
CA GLY A 184 6.42 18.03 3.58
C GLY A 184 6.14 19.21 2.62
N LEU A 185 7.18 19.99 2.37
CA LEU A 185 7.07 21.30 1.70
C LEU A 185 6.47 21.21 0.29
N MET A 186 6.75 20.12 -0.44
CA MET A 186 6.29 19.94 -1.81
C MET A 186 4.95 19.22 -1.92
N ALA A 187 4.39 18.68 -0.84
CA ALA A 187 3.13 17.93 -0.90
C ALA A 187 1.95 18.75 -1.49
N PRO A 188 1.75 20.04 -1.16
CA PRO A 188 0.71 20.84 -1.80
C PRO A 188 0.89 21.00 -3.32
N VAL A 189 2.14 21.10 -3.78
CA VAL A 189 2.48 21.20 -5.21
C VAL A 189 2.20 19.86 -5.91
N VAL A 190 2.60 18.75 -5.30
CA VAL A 190 2.31 17.39 -5.78
C VAL A 190 0.80 17.17 -5.88
N ARG A 191 0.01 17.60 -4.88
CA ARG A 191 -1.44 17.51 -4.91
C ARG A 191 -2.04 18.17 -6.15
N LEU A 192 -1.58 19.38 -6.47
CA LEU A 192 -2.08 20.14 -7.62
C LEU A 192 -1.61 19.54 -8.95
N ALA A 193 -0.37 19.07 -9.03
CA ALA A 193 0.24 18.60 -10.27
C ALA A 193 -0.15 17.17 -10.65
N VAL A 194 -0.30 16.28 -9.66
CA VAL A 194 -0.44 14.82 -9.89
C VAL A 194 -1.57 14.16 -9.09
N GLY A 195 -2.37 14.92 -8.34
CA GLY A 195 -3.40 14.36 -7.46
C GLY A 195 -4.39 13.44 -8.17
N ALA A 196 -4.92 13.84 -9.34
CA ALA A 196 -5.83 13.00 -10.12
C ALA A 196 -5.13 11.73 -10.64
N GLY A 197 -3.91 11.87 -11.16
CA GLY A 197 -3.12 10.73 -11.63
C GLY A 197 -2.81 9.74 -10.51
N LEU A 198 -2.49 10.19 -9.30
CA LEU A 198 -2.28 9.32 -8.14
C LEU A 198 -3.53 8.55 -7.75
N VAL A 199 -4.70 9.20 -7.78
CA VAL A 199 -5.99 8.53 -7.54
C VAL A 199 -6.21 7.42 -8.56
N ASP A 200 -5.98 7.70 -9.85
CA ASP A 200 -6.11 6.70 -10.92
C ASP A 200 -5.13 5.53 -10.73
N ARG A 201 -3.89 5.83 -10.35
CA ARG A 201 -2.86 4.79 -10.09
C ARG A 201 -3.20 3.89 -8.89
N PHE A 202 -3.84 4.44 -7.86
CA PHE A 202 -4.34 3.64 -6.74
C PHE A 202 -5.52 2.75 -7.17
N ALA A 203 -6.42 3.26 -8.02
CA ALA A 203 -7.48 2.45 -8.61
C ALA A 203 -6.91 1.34 -9.50
N ASP A 204 -5.88 1.63 -10.30
CA ASP A 204 -5.19 0.67 -11.14
C ASP A 204 -4.61 -0.47 -10.31
N GLN A 205 -3.83 -0.16 -9.26
CA GLN A 205 -3.26 -1.20 -8.41
C GLN A 205 -4.33 -2.03 -7.70
N GLY A 206 -5.42 -1.41 -7.21
CA GLY A 206 -6.52 -2.14 -6.59
C GLY A 206 -7.22 -3.10 -7.56
N ARG A 207 -7.50 -2.65 -8.79
CA ARG A 207 -8.08 -3.49 -9.86
C ARG A 207 -7.15 -4.64 -10.21
N ASP A 208 -5.87 -4.34 -10.41
CA ASP A 208 -4.87 -5.29 -10.85
C ASP A 208 -4.61 -6.37 -9.78
N LEU A 209 -4.51 -5.96 -8.52
CA LEU A 209 -4.38 -6.87 -7.37
C LEU A 209 -5.60 -7.78 -7.26
N LYS A 210 -6.81 -7.24 -7.41
CA LYS A 210 -8.05 -8.02 -7.44
C LYS A 210 -8.00 -9.08 -8.54
N ALA A 211 -7.70 -8.67 -9.78
CA ALA A 211 -7.65 -9.58 -10.92
C ALA A 211 -6.61 -10.69 -10.73
N TRP A 212 -5.43 -10.33 -10.21
CA TRP A 212 -4.37 -11.29 -9.88
C TRP A 212 -4.83 -12.30 -8.82
N CYS A 213 -5.31 -11.83 -7.66
CA CYS A 213 -5.67 -12.69 -6.53
C CYS A 213 -6.91 -13.55 -6.80
N GLU A 214 -7.86 -13.10 -7.64
CA GLU A 214 -9.07 -13.87 -7.98
C GLU A 214 -8.83 -14.91 -9.09
N GLY A 215 -7.82 -14.67 -9.94
CA GLY A 215 -7.39 -15.55 -11.02
C GLY A 215 -6.17 -16.40 -10.64
N GLU A 216 -4.99 -15.96 -11.08
CA GLU A 216 -3.72 -16.72 -10.99
C GLU A 216 -3.10 -16.78 -9.60
N GLY A 217 -3.46 -15.88 -8.68
CA GLY A 217 -2.97 -15.85 -7.30
C GLY A 217 -3.53 -16.98 -6.41
N LYS A 218 -4.39 -17.84 -6.95
CA LYS A 218 -5.00 -18.97 -6.22
C LYS A 218 -4.08 -20.19 -6.04
N GLY A 219 -2.86 -20.20 -6.58
CA GLY A 219 -1.98 -21.36 -6.43
C GLY A 219 -0.49 -21.09 -6.66
N GLU A 220 0.29 -21.19 -5.58
CA GLU A 220 1.23 -22.30 -5.33
C GLU A 220 1.04 -22.80 -3.90
#